data_AF-A0A831JQC4-F1
#
_entry.id   AF-A0A831JQC4-F1
#
_cell.length_a   1.000
_cell.length_b   1.000
_cell.length_c   1.000
_cell.angle_alpha   90.00
_cell.angle_beta   90.00
_cell.angle_gamma   90.00
#
_symmetry.space_group_name_H-M   'P 1'
#
loop_
_entity.id
_entity.type
_entity.pdbx_description
1 polymer ?
#
loop_
_entity_poly.entity_id
_entity_poly.type
_entity_poly.pdbx_seq_one_letter_code
_entity_poly.pdbx_strand_id
1 'polypeptide(L)'
;MKYEIRYLPLANKDLSNIVSYIADELKAPKAAMDLIDALDTSISRLAQFPYSCRVYYPEKSLENEYRVLPVKNYLVFYVVKEQVVEIHRVIYAKMDLSKVIK
;
A
#
# COMPACT_ATOMS: atom_id res chain seq x y z
N MET A 1 7.48 -14.15 16.61
CA MET A 1 8.16 -12.87 16.33
C MET A 1 7.26 -12.07 15.38
N LYS A 2 7.17 -10.74 15.52
CA LYS A 2 6.42 -9.87 14.62
C LYS A 2 7.42 -9.00 13.86
N TYR A 3 7.18 -8.79 12.57
CA TYR A 3 7.90 -7.87 11.72
C TYR A 3 7.50 -6.43 12.07
N GLU A 4 8.46 -5.50 12.01
CA GLU A 4 8.19 -4.07 12.05
C GLU A 4 7.52 -3.65 10.74
N ILE A 5 6.54 -2.74 10.80
CA ILE A 5 5.96 -2.12 9.59
C ILE A 5 6.51 -0.71 9.48
N ARG A 6 7.06 -0.38 8.31
CA ARG A 6 7.66 0.93 8.04
C ARG A 6 7.06 1.53 6.78
N TYR A 7 6.51 2.73 6.88
CA TYR A 7 6.02 3.49 5.73
C TYR A 7 7.13 4.36 5.16
N LEU A 8 7.42 4.20 3.88
CA LEU A 8 8.34 5.10 3.17
C LEU A 8 7.67 6.46 2.89
N PRO A 9 8.45 7.53 2.67
CA PRO A 9 7.89 8.87 2.42
C PRO A 9 6.88 8.92 1.27
N LEU A 10 7.09 8.14 0.21
CA LEU A 10 6.15 8.06 -0.91
C LEU A 10 4.82 7.40 -0.52
N ALA A 11 4.84 6.34 0.30
CA ALA A 11 3.62 5.71 0.81
C ALA A 11 2.82 6.68 1.69
N ASN A 12 3.49 7.44 2.57
CA ASN A 12 2.81 8.45 3.38
C ASN A 12 2.19 9.55 2.51
N LYS A 13 2.91 9.99 1.46
CA LYS A 13 2.37 10.96 0.51
C LYS A 13 1.18 10.42 -0.27
N ASP A 14 1.24 9.16 -0.72
CA ASP A 14 0.11 8.49 -1.38
C ASP A 14 -1.11 8.48 -0.45
N LEU A 15 -0.96 8.07 0.81
CA LEU A 15 -2.04 8.03 1.80
C LEU A 15 -2.66 9.41 2.04
N SER A 16 -1.83 10.45 2.27
CA SER A 16 -2.33 11.81 2.45
C SER A 16 -3.11 12.31 1.24
N ASN A 17 -2.59 12.08 0.03
CA ASN A 17 -3.26 12.48 -1.21
C ASN A 17 -4.61 11.76 -1.39
N ILE A 18 -4.65 10.46 -1.08
CA ILE A 18 -5.88 9.65 -1.16
C ILE A 18 -6.93 10.18 -0.19
N VAL A 19 -6.55 10.47 1.06
CA VAL A 19 -7.46 10.99 2.08
C VAL A 19 -7.99 12.36 1.69
N SER A 20 -7.11 13.30 1.33
CA SER A 20 -7.53 14.65 0.90
C SER A 20 -8.44 14.60 -0.34
N TYR A 21 -8.13 13.76 -1.32
CA TYR A 21 -8.99 13.60 -2.49
C TYR A 21 -10.40 13.12 -2.11
N ILE A 22 -10.51 12.06 -1.30
CA ILE A 22 -11.81 11.50 -0.93
C ILE A 22 -12.59 12.43 0.02
N ALA A 23 -11.92 12.96 1.04
CA ALA A 23 -12.57 13.79 2.06
C ALA A 23 -12.92 15.19 1.52
N ASP A 24 -11.98 15.84 0.84
CA ASP A 24 -12.08 17.26 0.52
C ASP A 24 -12.58 17.50 -0.91
N GLU A 25 -12.17 16.71 -1.89
CA GLU A 25 -12.62 16.88 -3.28
C GLU A 25 -13.94 16.15 -3.54
N LEU A 26 -14.03 14.87 -3.15
CA LEU A 26 -15.26 14.07 -3.31
C LEU A 26 -16.30 14.33 -2.21
N LYS A 27 -15.97 15.17 -1.21
CA LYS A 27 -16.84 15.49 -0.06
C LYS A 27 -17.35 14.26 0.68
N ALA A 28 -16.51 13.22 0.78
CA ALA A 28 -16.86 11.93 1.38
C ALA A 28 -15.95 11.57 2.57
N PRO A 29 -15.89 12.38 3.64
CA PRO A 29 -14.96 12.18 4.76
C PRO A 29 -15.15 10.84 5.48
N LYS A 30 -16.38 10.34 5.57
CA LYS A 30 -16.66 8.99 6.11
C LYS A 30 -16.00 7.91 5.27
N ALA A 31 -16.06 8.01 3.95
CA ALA A 31 -15.43 7.04 3.05
C ALA A 31 -13.89 7.09 3.15
N ALA A 32 -13.31 8.28 3.40
CA ALA A 32 -11.88 8.42 3.65
C ALA A 32 -11.47 7.70 4.96
N MET A 33 -12.26 7.88 6.02
CA MET A 33 -12.02 7.18 7.30
C MET A 33 -12.15 5.66 7.16
N ASP A 34 -13.24 5.18 6.54
CA ASP A 34 -13.46 3.76 6.30
C ASP A 34 -12.32 3.11 5.48
N LEU A 35 -11.69 3.88 4.58
CA LEU A 35 -10.53 3.42 3.82
C LEU A 35 -9.27 3.32 4.68
N ILE A 36 -9.00 4.32 5.53
CA ILE A 36 -7.86 4.29 6.45
C ILE A 36 -7.97 3.12 7.41
N ASP A 37 -9.14 2.88 8.00
CA ASP A 37 -9.36 1.75 8.91
C ASP A 37 -9.14 0.41 8.21
N ALA A 38 -9.60 0.28 6.95
CA ALA A 38 -9.38 -0.91 6.14
C ALA A 38 -7.90 -1.13 5.80
N LEU A 39 -7.15 -0.05 5.50
CA LEU A 39 -5.72 -0.11 5.22
C LEU A 39 -4.95 -0.51 6.47
N ASP A 40 -5.19 0.13 7.61
CA ASP A 40 -4.49 -0.16 8.86
C ASP A 40 -4.73 -1.61 9.33
N THR A 41 -5.99 -2.07 9.29
CA THR A 41 -6.36 -3.45 9.62
C THR A 41 -5.68 -4.46 8.69
N SER A 42 -5.53 -4.14 7.41
CA SER A 42 -4.94 -5.06 6.43
C SER A 42 -3.42 -5.08 6.50
N ILE A 43 -2.80 -3.90 6.64
CA ILE A 43 -1.34 -3.74 6.71
C ILE A 43 -0.80 -4.31 8.02
N SER A 44 -1.48 -4.10 9.14
CA SER A 44 -1.05 -4.65 10.46
C SER A 44 -0.91 -6.18 10.46
N ARG A 45 -1.67 -6.90 9.64
CA ARG A 45 -1.54 -8.37 9.47
C ARG A 45 -0.20 -8.78 8.86
N LEU A 46 0.43 -7.91 8.08
CA LEU A 46 1.75 -8.17 7.50
C LEU A 46 2.84 -8.29 8.57
N ALA A 47 2.64 -7.70 9.76
CA ALA A 47 3.57 -7.89 10.88
C ALA A 47 3.68 -9.37 11.29
N GLN A 48 2.59 -10.14 11.15
CA GLN A 48 2.58 -11.57 11.50
C GLN A 48 2.79 -12.46 10.28
N PHE A 49 2.28 -12.05 9.12
CA PHE A 49 2.30 -12.84 7.90
C PHE A 49 2.84 -12.04 6.70
N PRO A 50 4.11 -11.59 6.74
CA PRO A 50 4.66 -10.68 5.73
C PRO A 50 4.71 -11.30 4.33
N TYR A 51 4.84 -12.63 4.23
CA TYR A 51 4.90 -13.36 2.96
C TYR A 51 3.55 -13.93 2.48
N SER A 52 2.43 -13.54 3.12
CA SER A 52 1.10 -14.08 2.79
C SER A 52 0.54 -13.60 1.45
N CYS A 53 0.98 -12.45 0.95
CA CYS A 53 0.53 -11.92 -0.33
C CYS A 53 1.45 -12.36 -1.48
N ARG A 54 0.87 -12.43 -2.69
CA ARG A 54 1.58 -12.80 -3.90
C ARG A 54 2.71 -11.83 -4.24
N VAL A 55 3.76 -12.36 -4.85
CA VAL A 55 4.82 -11.57 -5.49
C VAL A 55 4.24 -10.86 -6.71
N TYR A 56 4.62 -9.61 -6.91
CA TYR A 56 4.32 -8.82 -8.09
C TYR A 56 5.40 -9.08 -9.13
N TYR A 57 4.97 -9.55 -10.31
CA TYR A 57 5.84 -9.82 -11.45
C TYR A 57 5.67 -8.69 -12.49
N PRO A 58 6.53 -7.66 -12.44
CA PRO A 58 6.55 -6.58 -13.44
C PRO A 58 7.08 -7.08 -14.79
N GLU A 59 6.75 -6.35 -15.87
CA GLU A 59 7.33 -6.60 -17.20
C GLU A 59 8.84 -6.29 -17.26
N LYS A 60 9.33 -5.38 -16.41
CA LYS A 60 10.74 -5.04 -16.27
C LYS A 60 11.27 -5.50 -14.92
N SER A 61 12.50 -6.00 -14.88
CA SER A 61 13.15 -6.41 -13.63
C SER A 61 13.17 -5.25 -12.64
N LEU A 62 12.70 -5.49 -11.41
CA LEU A 62 12.82 -4.56 -10.30
C LEU A 62 13.98 -5.00 -9.39
N GLU A 63 14.57 -4.04 -8.67
CA GLU A 63 15.65 -4.31 -7.71
C GLU A 63 15.19 -5.14 -6.51
N ASN A 64 13.90 -5.06 -6.15
CA ASN A 64 13.33 -5.74 -4.98
C ASN A 64 12.21 -6.69 -5.42
N GLU A 65 12.01 -7.77 -4.63
CA GLU A 65 10.81 -8.60 -4.72
C GLU A 65 9.64 -7.84 -4.08
N TYR A 66 8.82 -7.22 -4.93
CA TYR A 66 7.60 -6.56 -4.48
C TYR A 66 6.49 -7.55 -4.24
N ARG A 67 5.67 -7.28 -3.23
CA ARG A 67 4.42 -7.98 -2.94
C ARG A 67 3.28 -6.99 -2.94
N VAL A 68 2.09 -7.49 -3.27
CA VAL A 68 0.89 -6.65 -3.42
C VAL A 68 -0.20 -7.15 -2.50
N LEU A 69 -0.62 -6.29 -1.59
CA LEU A 69 -1.78 -6.45 -0.73
C LEU A 69 -2.94 -5.61 -1.29
N PRO A 70 -4.00 -6.23 -1.86
CA PRO A 70 -5.20 -5.51 -2.28
C PRO A 70 -6.04 -5.12 -1.07
N VAL A 71 -6.42 -3.84 -0.98
CA VAL A 71 -7.32 -3.32 0.06
C VAL A 71 -8.35 -2.42 -0.60
N LYS A 72 -9.63 -2.85 -0.58
CA LYS A 72 -10.72 -2.15 -1.29
C LYS A 72 -10.33 -1.92 -2.76
N ASN A 73 -10.30 -0.66 -3.21
CA ASN A 73 -9.91 -0.28 -4.56
C ASN A 73 -8.43 0.14 -4.68
N TYR A 74 -7.60 -0.18 -3.69
CA TYR A 74 -6.19 0.20 -3.63
C TYR A 74 -5.28 -1.03 -3.58
N LEU A 75 -4.07 -0.86 -4.08
CA LEU A 75 -2.98 -1.83 -4.04
C LEU A 75 -1.87 -1.28 -3.16
N VAL A 76 -1.53 -2.00 -2.10
CA VAL A 76 -0.40 -1.70 -1.23
C VAL A 76 0.81 -2.49 -1.73
N PHE A 77 1.82 -1.78 -2.23
CA PHE A 77 3.08 -2.37 -2.66
C PHE A 77 4.07 -2.33 -1.52
N TYR A 78 4.62 -3.50 -1.19
CA TYR A 78 5.53 -3.63 -0.06
C TYR A 78 6.67 -4.60 -0.37
N VAL A 79 7.75 -4.48 0.39
CA VAL A 79 8.91 -5.37 0.35
C VAL A 79 9.17 -5.89 1.76
N VAL A 80 9.61 -7.13 1.87
CA VAL A 80 10.04 -7.72 3.15
C VAL A 80 11.56 -7.80 3.15
N LYS A 81 12.22 -7.10 4.07
CA LYS A 81 13.67 -7.11 4.25
C LYS A 81 13.99 -7.43 5.70
N GLU A 82 14.80 -8.46 5.93
CA GLU A 82 15.18 -8.92 7.27
C GLU A 82 13.93 -9.19 8.14
N GLN A 83 13.61 -8.30 9.09
CA GLN A 83 12.42 -8.32 9.94
C GLN A 83 11.56 -7.06 9.81
N VAL A 84 11.62 -6.38 8.66
CA VAL A 84 10.85 -5.17 8.36
C VAL A 84 10.00 -5.38 7.10
N VAL A 85 8.73 -5.00 7.18
CA VAL A 85 7.82 -4.82 6.05
C VAL A 85 7.83 -3.35 5.68
N GLU A 86 8.46 -3.02 4.56
CA GLU A 86 8.48 -1.66 4.03
C GLU A 86 7.29 -1.45 3.12
N ILE A 87 6.40 -0.53 3.47
CA ILE A 87 5.33 -0.06 2.59
C ILE A 87 5.90 1.01 1.68
N HIS A 88 6.01 0.69 0.40
CA HIS A 88 6.64 1.55 -0.60
C HIS A 88 5.62 2.50 -1.23
N ARG A 89 4.45 1.99 -1.62
CA ARG A 89 3.40 2.74 -2.33
C ARG A 89 2.00 2.26 -1.97
N VAL A 90 1.01 3.16 -2.06
CA VAL A 90 -0.42 2.84 -1.98
C VAL A 90 -1.11 3.44 -3.21
N ILE A 91 -1.54 2.59 -4.14
CA ILE A 91 -1.97 3.03 -5.47
C ILE A 91 -3.40 2.62 -5.74
N TYR A 92 -4.20 3.51 -6.34
CA TYR A 92 -5.55 3.17 -6.77
C TYR A 92 -5.52 2.10 -7.88
N ALA A 93 -6.16 0.96 -7.66
CA ALA A 93 -6.05 -0.23 -8.51
C ALA A 93 -6.56 -0.02 -9.95
N LYS A 94 -7.47 0.94 -10.16
CA LYS A 94 -7.99 1.28 -11.49
C LYS A 94 -7.20 2.39 -12.18
N MET A 95 -6.19 2.96 -11.51
CA MET A 95 -5.25 3.87 -12.16
C MET A 95 -4.28 3.07 -13.02
N ASP A 96 -3.91 3.62 -14.17
CA ASP A 96 -2.93 3.00 -15.06
C ASP A 96 -1.56 2.89 -14.36
N LEU A 97 -1.23 1.69 -13.88
CA LEU A 97 -0.02 1.40 -13.12
C LEU A 97 1.27 1.69 -13.93
N SER A 98 1.19 1.71 -15.26
CA SER A 98 2.32 2.04 -16.15
C SER A 98 2.81 3.49 -15.98
N LYS A 99 1.98 4.38 -15.41
CA LYS A 99 2.34 5.79 -15.14
C LYS A 99 2.92 6.02 -13.75
N VAL A 100 2.87 5.02 -12.85
CA VAL A 100 3.13 5.20 -11.41
C VAL A 100 4.38 4.47 -10.92
N ILE A 101 4.81 3.42 -11.65
CA ILE A 101 6.06 2.70 -11.40
C ILE A 101 7.06 3.12 -12.49
N LYS A 102 7.94 4.08 -12.19
CA LYS A 102 9.14 4.37 -12.99
C LYS A 102 10.34 3.68 -12.38
#